data_AF-A0A949UR11-F1
#
_entry.id   AF-A0A949UR11-F1
#
_cell.length_a   1.000
_cell.length_b   1.000
_cell.length_c   1.000
_cell.angle_alpha   90.00
_cell.angle_beta   90.00
_cell.angle_gamma   90.00
#
_symmetry.space_group_name_H-M   'P 1'
#
loop_
_entity.id
_entity.type
_entity.pdbx_description
1 polymer ?
#
loop_
_entity_poly.entity_id
_entity_poly.type
_entity_poly.pdbx_seq_one_letter_code
_entity_poly.pdbx_strand_id
1 'polypeptide(L)'
;EMRPERMNAIEIYSGHGNSEEYRSWRSVGVNDDGETYFCPEPSENYTPGCWRAGEIIEDRCLAEGTDGAECALRATEARQAASGMSVAFHTGVEGVQSEDWLDAGQCVDCFLPAFNYRPMTSMQYGLAISNFDDGLDKPRRFNWGVIASSDTHSARPGTGYKEYQRSLSTEAGGAIHEGWRTRLFGERNEKGSKFKSRTREELTKVTGFQLTEMERQSSFWQTGGLAAVHAEGRSRKAIWDAFQRKEIFATSGPKMLLWFDLVNAGDGSETKPMGASVEQGRVPTFSVRATGSFKQKPGCPDFTTEGLGVDKIASICGGECDNPSDVRHMIKRIEIVRIRPQTTPGENVDDLIDDAFITHTCEPSPEGCAFEFQDPDYETLGRDTLYYARAVQEATPTINANPLQCERDGDGNCIKVNLCHGDYRTDKSDNCLAPAEHRAWSSPIYLTYKPTQQAAAQ
;
A
#
# COMPACT_ATOMS: atom_id res chain seq x y z
N GLU A 1 2.84 -4.08 -26.31
CA GLU A 1 1.56 -3.38 -26.62
C GLU A 1 0.96 -2.93 -25.29
N MET A 2 0.70 -1.63 -25.11
CA MET A 2 0.07 -1.11 -23.89
C MET A 2 -1.44 -1.31 -23.99
N ARG A 3 -2.01 -2.14 -23.10
CA ARG A 3 -3.41 -2.62 -23.15
C ARG A 3 -4.16 -2.35 -21.84
N PRO A 4 -4.31 -1.07 -21.41
CA PRO A 4 -4.95 -0.75 -20.14
C PRO A 4 -6.39 -1.27 -20.05
N GLU A 5 -7.09 -1.38 -21.18
CA GLU A 5 -8.47 -1.89 -21.26
C GLU A 5 -8.58 -3.40 -20.96
N ARG A 6 -7.45 -4.13 -20.94
CA ARG A 6 -7.41 -5.53 -20.50
C ARG A 6 -7.22 -5.68 -18.99
N MET A 7 -6.81 -4.61 -18.31
CA MET A 7 -6.60 -4.58 -16.86
C MET A 7 -7.74 -3.80 -16.22
N ASN A 8 -8.88 -4.48 -16.01
CA ASN A 8 -10.10 -3.83 -15.53
C ASN A 8 -10.12 -3.57 -14.02
N ALA A 9 -9.19 -4.14 -13.25
CA ALA A 9 -9.08 -3.95 -11.81
C ALA A 9 -7.62 -3.92 -11.38
N ILE A 10 -7.35 -3.26 -10.25
CA ILE A 10 -6.06 -3.20 -9.57
C ILE A 10 -6.20 -3.68 -8.13
N GLU A 11 -5.25 -4.47 -7.69
CA GLU A 11 -5.08 -4.81 -6.29
C GLU A 11 -4.25 -3.72 -5.61
N ILE A 12 -4.79 -3.13 -4.54
CA ILE A 12 -4.12 -2.03 -3.81
C ILE A 12 -3.68 -2.39 -2.40
N TYR A 13 -4.11 -3.54 -1.90
CA TYR A 13 -3.78 -3.99 -0.56
C TYR A 13 -3.75 -5.51 -0.52
N SER A 14 -2.70 -6.05 0.09
CA SER A 14 -2.58 -7.49 0.33
C SER A 14 -1.77 -7.78 1.59
N GLY A 15 -1.43 -9.06 1.84
CA GLY A 15 -0.48 -9.46 2.87
C GLY A 15 0.88 -8.77 2.72
N HIS A 16 1.17 -8.22 1.54
CA HIS A 16 2.40 -7.48 1.22
C HIS A 16 2.31 -5.97 1.47
N GLY A 17 1.15 -5.47 1.92
CA GLY A 17 0.93 -4.06 2.27
C GLY A 17 0.10 -3.27 1.24
N ASN A 18 -0.05 -1.98 1.52
CA ASN A 18 -0.82 -1.00 0.76
C ASN A 18 0.01 -0.38 -0.39
N SER A 19 -0.63 -0.17 -1.53
CA SER A 19 -0.12 0.53 -2.72
C SER A 19 -1.07 1.61 -3.25
N GLU A 20 -2.00 2.09 -2.42
CA GLU A 20 -2.90 3.20 -2.77
C GLU A 20 -2.14 4.51 -3.00
N GLU A 21 -1.32 4.92 -2.03
CA GLU A 21 -0.97 6.31 -1.77
C GLU A 21 0.21 6.81 -2.62
N TYR A 22 0.07 7.96 -3.26
CA TYR A 22 1.19 8.63 -3.92
C TYR A 22 1.94 9.54 -2.94
N ARG A 23 3.24 9.70 -3.18
CA ARG A 23 4.13 10.67 -2.51
C ARG A 23 5.10 11.25 -3.54
N SER A 24 5.47 12.52 -3.36
CA SER A 24 6.36 13.23 -4.29
C SER A 24 7.83 12.79 -4.20
N TRP A 25 8.25 12.24 -3.07
CA TRP A 25 9.62 11.75 -2.90
C TRP A 25 9.95 10.60 -3.86
N ARG A 26 11.25 10.38 -4.09
CA ARG A 26 11.76 9.28 -4.92
C ARG A 26 12.80 8.50 -4.15
N SER A 27 12.76 7.19 -4.30
CA SER A 27 13.76 6.30 -3.72
C SER A 27 15.12 6.37 -4.40
N VAL A 28 15.10 6.73 -5.69
CA VAL A 28 16.25 6.90 -6.58
C VAL A 28 15.81 7.91 -7.64
N GLY A 29 16.66 8.88 -7.96
CA GLY A 29 16.42 9.83 -9.05
C GLY A 29 17.04 9.36 -10.36
N VAL A 30 16.51 9.82 -11.49
CA VAL A 30 17.07 9.58 -12.83
C VAL A 30 17.69 10.87 -13.32
N ASN A 31 18.91 10.82 -13.83
CA ASN A 31 19.60 11.98 -14.40
C ASN A 31 19.04 12.34 -15.79
N ASP A 32 19.42 13.50 -16.30
CA ASP A 32 18.94 14.05 -17.58
C ASP A 32 19.24 13.14 -18.79
N ASP A 33 20.24 12.25 -18.68
CA ASP A 33 20.56 11.27 -19.72
C ASP A 33 19.53 10.13 -19.82
N GLY A 34 18.65 9.97 -18.82
CA GLY A 34 17.67 8.89 -18.73
C GLY A 34 18.26 7.50 -18.47
N GLU A 35 19.58 7.40 -18.33
CA GLU A 35 20.32 6.13 -18.21
C GLU A 35 21.00 5.97 -16.86
N THR A 36 21.41 7.07 -16.24
CA THR A 36 22.09 7.08 -14.95
C THR A 36 21.17 7.55 -13.82
N TYR A 37 21.53 7.11 -12.61
CA TYR A 37 20.73 7.32 -11.42
C TYR A 37 21.51 8.14 -10.40
N PHE A 38 20.81 8.93 -9.60
CA PHE A 38 21.37 9.63 -8.44
C PHE A 38 20.61 9.25 -7.17
N CYS A 39 21.25 9.43 -6.02
CA CYS A 39 20.62 9.23 -4.72
C CYS A 39 20.00 10.55 -4.24
N PRO A 40 18.66 10.66 -4.11
CA PRO A 40 18.04 11.87 -3.60
C PRO A 40 18.43 12.12 -2.14
N GLU A 41 18.36 13.38 -1.71
CA GLU A 41 18.47 13.73 -0.29
C GLU A 41 17.23 13.25 0.47
N PRO A 42 17.33 12.99 1.80
CA PRO A 42 16.19 12.71 2.64
C PRO A 42 15.19 13.87 2.65
N SER A 43 13.92 13.53 2.85
CA SER A 43 12.82 14.46 3.03
C SER A 43 12.12 14.19 4.37
N GLU A 44 11.23 15.09 4.81
CA GLU A 44 10.57 15.06 6.12
C GLU A 44 10.04 13.67 6.52
N ASN A 45 9.51 12.89 5.57
CA ASN A 45 8.91 11.58 5.83
C ASN A 45 9.55 10.44 5.01
N TYR A 46 10.77 10.64 4.48
CA TYR A 46 11.42 9.60 3.69
C TYR A 46 12.93 9.74 3.61
N THR A 47 13.63 8.68 4.03
CA THR A 47 15.07 8.51 3.82
C THR A 47 15.33 7.47 2.73
N PRO A 48 15.92 7.83 1.59
CA PRO A 48 16.27 6.86 0.55
C PRO A 48 17.25 5.78 1.06
N GLY A 49 17.06 4.53 0.64
CA GLY A 49 17.96 3.43 1.01
C GLY A 49 19.41 3.67 0.59
N CYS A 50 19.63 4.28 -0.57
CA CYS A 50 20.98 4.67 -1.01
C CYS A 50 21.62 5.73 -0.09
N TRP A 51 20.81 6.61 0.51
CA TRP A 51 21.30 7.64 1.40
C TRP A 51 21.80 7.02 2.69
N ARG A 52 20.97 6.15 3.28
CA ARG A 52 21.30 5.39 4.48
C ARG A 52 22.52 4.49 4.28
N ALA A 53 22.71 3.92 3.09
CA ALA A 53 23.92 3.17 2.76
C ALA A 53 25.18 4.03 2.90
N GLY A 54 25.13 5.29 2.45
CA GLY A 54 26.20 6.26 2.64
C GLY A 54 26.49 6.54 4.11
N GLU A 55 25.47 6.80 4.91
CA GLU A 55 25.60 7.04 6.36
C GLU A 55 26.24 5.84 7.09
N ILE A 56 25.79 4.61 6.78
CA ILE A 56 26.36 3.40 7.39
C ILE A 56 27.85 3.28 7.06
N ILE A 57 28.25 3.59 5.83
CA ILE A 57 29.65 3.55 5.39
C ILE A 57 30.47 4.63 6.08
N GLU A 58 29.92 5.85 6.21
CA GLU A 58 30.55 6.97 6.91
C GLU A 58 30.81 6.66 8.38
N ASP A 59 29.77 6.22 9.10
CA ASP A 59 29.82 5.87 10.52
C ASP A 59 30.89 4.80 10.79
N ARG A 60 30.96 3.78 9.94
CA ARG A 60 31.96 2.70 10.06
C ARG A 60 33.37 3.19 9.74
N CYS A 61 33.53 4.01 8.72
CA CYS A 61 34.81 4.61 8.37
C CYS A 61 35.37 5.49 9.50
N LEU A 62 34.51 6.28 10.14
CA LEU A 62 34.86 7.09 11.31
C LEU A 62 35.21 6.23 12.52
N ALA A 63 34.48 5.15 12.76
CA ALA A 63 34.77 4.20 13.84
C ALA A 63 36.12 3.48 13.68
N GLU A 64 36.63 3.36 12.45
CA GLU A 64 37.98 2.86 12.15
C GLU A 64 39.09 3.90 12.42
N GLY A 65 38.73 5.14 12.76
CA GLY A 65 39.69 6.24 12.98
C GLY A 65 40.22 6.86 11.68
N THR A 66 39.53 6.66 10.55
CA THR A 66 39.88 7.27 9.27
C THR A 66 39.54 8.77 9.28
N ASP A 67 40.25 9.56 8.49
CA ASP A 67 40.01 10.99 8.33
C ASP A 67 38.57 11.28 7.83
N GLY A 68 37.95 12.34 8.38
CA GLY A 68 36.56 12.67 8.10
C GLY A 68 36.29 13.02 6.63
N ALA A 69 37.25 13.64 5.92
CA ALA A 69 37.07 13.96 4.50
C ALA A 69 37.09 12.70 3.63
N GLU A 70 37.92 11.72 3.97
CA GLU A 70 37.94 10.41 3.33
C GLU A 70 36.64 9.64 3.61
N CYS A 71 36.09 9.70 4.83
CA CYS A 71 34.82 9.06 5.15
C CYS A 71 33.62 9.70 4.41
N ALA A 72 33.60 11.03 4.30
CA ALA A 72 32.59 11.74 3.51
C ALA A 72 32.68 11.40 2.01
N LEU A 73 33.90 11.20 1.48
CA LEU A 73 34.11 10.73 0.11
C LEU A 73 33.52 9.32 -0.07
N ARG A 74 33.84 8.38 0.82
CA ARG A 74 33.28 7.01 0.78
C ARG A 74 31.77 6.99 0.91
N ALA A 75 31.19 7.86 1.74
CA ALA A 75 29.75 8.00 1.86
C ALA A 75 29.12 8.44 0.53
N THR A 76 29.73 9.41 -0.15
CA THR A 76 29.29 9.91 -1.46
C THR A 76 29.37 8.82 -2.53
N GLU A 77 30.49 8.09 -2.60
CA GLU A 77 30.67 6.96 -3.51
C GLU A 77 29.65 5.84 -3.24
N ALA A 78 29.37 5.55 -1.97
CA ALA A 78 28.38 4.55 -1.57
C ALA A 78 26.97 4.94 -1.98
N ARG A 79 26.56 6.21 -1.79
CA ARG A 79 25.25 6.72 -2.24
C ARG A 79 25.07 6.55 -3.75
N GLN A 80 26.08 6.92 -4.52
CA GLN A 80 26.05 6.80 -5.98
C GLN A 80 26.07 5.35 -6.46
N ALA A 81 26.84 4.48 -5.82
CA ALA A 81 26.86 3.06 -6.17
C ALA A 81 25.53 2.37 -5.81
N ALA A 82 24.96 2.70 -4.65
CA ALA A 82 23.69 2.14 -4.18
C ALA A 82 22.51 2.55 -5.07
N SER A 83 22.47 3.79 -5.58
CA SER A 83 21.41 4.25 -6.49
C SER A 83 21.34 3.40 -7.77
N GLY A 84 22.49 2.93 -8.27
CA GLY A 84 22.59 2.07 -9.46
C GLY A 84 22.24 0.59 -9.23
N MET A 85 22.12 0.14 -7.98
CA MET A 85 21.90 -1.28 -7.65
C MET A 85 20.42 -1.67 -7.47
N SER A 86 19.49 -0.73 -7.66
CA SER A 86 18.04 -0.97 -7.57
C SER A 86 17.68 -1.70 -6.26
N VAL A 87 16.75 -2.67 -6.26
CA VAL A 87 16.30 -3.41 -5.07
C VAL A 87 17.41 -4.16 -4.31
N ALA A 88 18.61 -4.28 -4.86
CA ALA A 88 19.72 -5.05 -4.28
C ALA A 88 20.77 -4.17 -3.57
N PHE A 89 20.52 -2.87 -3.38
CA PHE A 89 21.49 -1.93 -2.81
C PHE A 89 22.05 -2.40 -1.45
N HIS A 90 21.25 -3.08 -0.63
CA HIS A 90 21.65 -3.59 0.68
C HIS A 90 22.79 -4.60 0.60
N THR A 91 22.91 -5.33 -0.51
CA THR A 91 23.95 -6.34 -0.71
C THR A 91 25.35 -5.76 -0.89
N GLY A 92 25.46 -4.45 -1.13
CA GLY A 92 26.72 -3.73 -1.23
C GLY A 92 27.29 -3.27 0.11
N VAL A 93 26.51 -3.29 1.19
CA VAL A 93 26.96 -2.93 2.54
C VAL A 93 27.29 -4.21 3.33
N GLU A 94 28.56 -4.54 3.47
CA GLU A 94 28.97 -5.80 4.11
C GLU A 94 28.68 -5.84 5.61
N GLY A 95 28.25 -6.98 6.14
CA GLY A 95 27.96 -7.16 7.57
C GLY A 95 26.80 -6.32 8.10
N VAL A 96 26.02 -5.68 7.20
CA VAL A 96 24.81 -4.94 7.56
C VAL A 96 23.76 -5.86 8.17
N GLN A 97 23.06 -5.35 9.17
CA GLN A 97 21.90 -6.00 9.79
C GLN A 97 20.61 -5.25 9.41
N SER A 98 19.46 -5.90 9.58
CA SER A 98 18.16 -5.29 9.26
C SER A 98 17.91 -3.98 10.01
N GLU A 99 18.42 -3.88 11.24
CA GLU A 99 18.27 -2.73 12.13
C GLU A 99 19.15 -1.54 11.74
N ASP A 100 20.27 -1.79 11.06
CA ASP A 100 21.18 -0.73 10.59
C ASP A 100 20.46 0.22 9.59
N TRP A 101 19.42 -0.28 8.92
CA TRP A 101 18.64 0.47 7.93
C TRP A 101 17.58 1.40 8.53
N LEU A 102 17.29 1.30 9.83
CA LEU A 102 16.29 2.15 10.50
C LEU A 102 14.95 2.15 9.73
N ASP A 103 14.38 3.32 9.45
CA ASP A 103 13.19 3.51 8.62
C ASP A 103 13.49 3.80 7.14
N ALA A 104 14.74 3.69 6.71
CA ALA A 104 15.12 3.98 5.33
C ALA A 104 14.41 3.07 4.32
N GLY A 105 13.99 3.68 3.22
CA GLY A 105 13.21 3.04 2.17
C GLY A 105 11.71 2.90 2.46
N GLN A 106 11.23 3.24 3.66
CA GLN A 106 9.83 3.04 4.05
C GLN A 106 9.01 4.33 3.94
N CYS A 107 7.73 4.21 3.58
CA CYS A 107 6.78 5.32 3.70
C CYS A 107 6.28 5.39 5.15
N VAL A 108 6.78 6.33 5.96
CA VAL A 108 6.49 6.33 7.42
C VAL A 108 5.13 6.95 7.78
N ASP A 109 4.49 7.62 6.82
CA ASP A 109 3.20 8.30 6.95
C ASP A 109 2.09 7.66 6.09
N CYS A 110 2.39 6.57 5.37
CA CYS A 110 1.39 5.79 4.64
C CYS A 110 0.70 4.78 5.56
N PHE A 111 -0.54 4.40 5.24
CA PHE A 111 -1.23 3.31 5.93
C PHE A 111 -0.70 1.95 5.48
N LEU A 112 -0.13 1.19 6.41
CA LEU A 112 0.33 -0.19 6.23
C LEU A 112 1.01 -0.42 4.86
N PRO A 113 2.01 0.40 4.47
CA PRO A 113 2.55 0.40 3.11
C PRO A 113 3.32 -0.88 2.78
N ALA A 114 3.42 -1.17 1.49
CA ALA A 114 4.34 -2.18 1.00
C ALA A 114 5.80 -1.86 1.39
N PHE A 115 6.56 -2.90 1.73
CA PHE A 115 7.98 -2.78 2.06
C PHE A 115 8.77 -2.16 0.90
N ASN A 116 9.68 -1.22 1.22
CA ASN A 116 10.43 -0.46 0.22
C ASN A 116 9.52 0.24 -0.81
N TYR A 117 8.56 1.00 -0.29
CA TYR A 117 7.48 1.64 -1.04
C TYR A 117 7.96 2.44 -2.25
N ARG A 118 7.23 2.33 -3.37
CA ARG A 118 7.54 3.03 -4.64
C ARG A 118 6.35 3.88 -5.06
N PRO A 119 6.39 5.21 -4.88
CA PRO A 119 5.23 6.06 -5.15
C PRO A 119 4.73 6.01 -6.59
N MET A 120 5.64 5.86 -7.57
CA MET A 120 5.30 5.77 -8.99
C MET A 120 4.67 4.42 -9.41
N THR A 121 4.54 3.47 -8.48
CA THR A 121 3.78 2.22 -8.69
C THR A 121 2.49 2.19 -7.89
N SER A 122 2.09 3.33 -7.29
CA SER A 122 0.84 3.44 -6.56
C SER A 122 -0.38 3.50 -7.49
N MET A 123 -1.55 3.12 -6.98
CA MET A 123 -2.81 3.30 -7.69
C MET A 123 -3.03 4.77 -8.05
N GLN A 124 -2.83 5.69 -7.10
CA GLN A 124 -3.05 7.12 -7.33
C GLN A 124 -2.17 7.66 -8.46
N TYR A 125 -0.90 7.28 -8.49
CA TYR A 125 0.00 7.65 -9.61
C TYR A 125 -0.50 7.08 -10.94
N GLY A 126 -0.85 5.80 -10.99
CA GLY A 126 -1.38 5.16 -12.19
C GLY A 126 -2.65 5.82 -12.72
N LEU A 127 -3.56 6.23 -11.83
CA LEU A 127 -4.79 6.94 -12.19
C LEU A 127 -4.55 8.39 -12.63
N ALA A 128 -3.44 9.00 -12.21
CA ALA A 128 -3.08 10.36 -12.59
C ALA A 128 -2.34 10.44 -13.93
N ILE A 129 -1.50 9.44 -14.28
CA ILE A 129 -0.73 9.48 -15.53
C ILE A 129 -1.58 9.17 -16.78
N SER A 130 -1.14 9.70 -17.92
CA SER A 130 -1.71 9.43 -19.24
C SER A 130 -0.62 9.04 -20.24
N ASN A 131 -0.91 8.12 -21.15
CA ASN A 131 -0.08 7.84 -22.31
C ASN A 131 -0.63 8.56 -23.55
N PHE A 132 0.21 9.34 -24.22
CA PHE A 132 -0.18 10.24 -25.32
C PHE A 132 0.29 9.75 -26.71
N ASP A 133 0.70 8.49 -26.85
CA ASP A 133 1.24 7.97 -28.12
C ASP A 133 0.22 8.04 -29.27
N ASP A 134 -1.08 7.97 -28.95
CA ASP A 134 -2.19 8.02 -29.91
C ASP A 134 -2.75 9.45 -30.12
N GLY A 135 -2.07 10.48 -29.57
CA GLY A 135 -2.44 11.89 -29.67
C GLY A 135 -2.93 12.52 -28.35
N LEU A 136 -2.88 13.85 -28.28
CA LEU A 136 -3.32 14.62 -27.09
C LEU A 136 -4.83 14.53 -26.85
N ASP A 137 -5.62 14.33 -27.90
CA ASP A 137 -7.08 14.20 -27.85
C ASP A 137 -7.56 12.78 -27.48
N LYS A 138 -6.65 11.79 -27.49
CA LYS A 138 -6.95 10.38 -27.22
C LYS A 138 -5.93 9.75 -26.28
N PRO A 139 -5.70 10.33 -25.08
CA PRO A 139 -4.80 9.73 -24.11
C PRO A 139 -5.31 8.36 -23.67
N ARG A 140 -4.41 7.37 -23.63
CA ARG A 140 -4.68 6.07 -23.00
C ARG A 140 -4.48 6.20 -21.50
N ARG A 141 -5.49 5.78 -20.73
CA ARG A 141 -5.51 5.87 -19.27
C ARG A 141 -5.95 4.55 -18.67
N PHE A 142 -5.56 4.34 -17.42
CA PHE A 142 -6.13 3.27 -16.62
C PHE A 142 -7.54 3.62 -16.17
N ASN A 143 -8.41 2.61 -16.20
CA ASN A 143 -9.78 2.70 -15.71
C ASN A 143 -10.03 1.44 -14.88
N TRP A 144 -9.54 1.46 -13.65
CA TRP A 144 -9.51 0.31 -12.75
C TRP A 144 -10.72 0.30 -11.82
N GLY A 145 -11.30 -0.89 -11.59
CA GLY A 145 -11.96 -1.18 -10.32
C GLY A 145 -10.92 -1.51 -9.25
N VAL A 146 -11.29 -1.41 -7.98
CA VAL A 146 -10.35 -1.55 -6.86
C VAL A 146 -10.67 -2.80 -6.05
N ILE A 147 -9.65 -3.63 -5.83
CA ILE A 147 -9.72 -4.84 -5.01
C ILE A 147 -8.56 -4.90 -4.01
N ALA A 148 -8.73 -5.77 -3.03
CA ALA A 148 -7.67 -6.24 -2.17
C ALA A 148 -7.71 -7.77 -2.14
N SER A 149 -6.68 -8.40 -1.62
CA SER A 149 -6.61 -9.85 -1.48
C SER A 149 -5.88 -10.23 -0.21
N SER A 150 -6.02 -11.49 0.22
CA SER A 150 -5.25 -11.97 1.37
C SER A 150 -3.77 -12.04 1.02
N ASP A 151 -3.44 -12.71 -0.09
CA ASP A 151 -2.08 -12.89 -0.61
C ASP A 151 -1.04 -13.21 0.48
N THR A 152 -1.32 -14.26 1.26
CA THR A 152 -0.46 -14.70 2.39
C THR A 152 0.23 -16.05 2.13
N HIS A 153 0.35 -16.49 0.86
CA HIS A 153 1.00 -17.71 0.32
C HIS A 153 0.90 -19.03 1.13
N SER A 154 -0.01 -19.12 2.09
CA SER A 154 -0.12 -20.24 3.04
C SER A 154 -1.20 -21.26 2.66
N ALA A 155 -2.01 -20.92 1.65
CA ALA A 155 -3.25 -21.62 1.27
C ALA A 155 -4.25 -21.80 2.44
N ARG A 156 -4.06 -21.11 3.56
CA ARG A 156 -4.96 -21.19 4.71
C ARG A 156 -6.19 -20.32 4.48
N PRO A 157 -7.38 -20.83 4.83
CA PRO A 157 -8.58 -20.02 4.78
C PRO A 157 -8.59 -19.03 5.94
N GLY A 158 -9.16 -17.87 5.65
CA GLY A 158 -9.65 -16.97 6.68
C GLY A 158 -8.59 -16.12 7.38
N THR A 159 -7.78 -15.43 6.59
CA THR A 159 -6.94 -14.31 7.04
C THR A 159 -7.65 -12.97 6.82
N GLY A 160 -7.09 -11.88 7.34
CA GLY A 160 -7.55 -10.50 7.14
C GLY A 160 -8.62 -9.99 8.11
N TYR A 161 -9.50 -10.84 8.65
CA TYR A 161 -10.59 -10.39 9.55
C TYR A 161 -10.28 -10.53 11.05
N LYS A 162 -9.20 -11.24 11.42
CA LYS A 162 -8.71 -11.42 12.79
C LYS A 162 -7.18 -11.34 12.79
N GLU A 163 -6.66 -10.79 13.88
CA GLU A 163 -5.24 -10.49 14.06
C GLU A 163 -4.67 -11.44 15.12
N TYR A 164 -4.33 -12.66 14.68
CA TYR A 164 -3.89 -13.76 15.55
C TYR A 164 -2.85 -14.63 14.84
N GLN A 165 -2.03 -15.34 15.63
CA GLN A 165 -1.03 -16.29 15.16
C GLN A 165 -0.26 -15.81 13.93
N ARG A 166 0.52 -14.73 14.09
CA ARG A 166 1.29 -14.05 13.03
C ARG A 166 1.99 -15.02 12.07
N SER A 167 2.72 -16.01 12.59
CA SER A 167 3.42 -17.01 11.75
C SER A 167 2.51 -17.95 10.95
N LEU A 168 1.21 -17.96 11.25
CA LEU A 168 0.22 -18.79 10.58
C LEU A 168 -0.72 -17.99 9.66
N SER A 169 -1.04 -16.75 10.02
CA SER A 169 -1.97 -15.87 9.31
C SER A 169 -1.30 -14.86 8.37
N THR A 170 0.04 -14.73 8.42
CA THR A 170 0.84 -13.91 7.51
C THR A 170 1.99 -14.73 6.91
N GLU A 171 2.81 -14.09 6.08
CA GLU A 171 4.05 -14.67 5.54
C GLU A 171 5.26 -14.47 6.45
N ALA A 172 5.05 -13.96 7.66
CA ALA A 172 6.12 -13.81 8.63
C ALA A 172 6.73 -15.18 8.95
N GLY A 173 7.95 -15.38 8.47
CA GLY A 173 8.68 -16.63 8.59
C GLY A 173 10.17 -16.43 8.40
N GLY A 174 10.95 -17.41 8.84
CA GLY A 174 12.40 -17.38 8.72
C GLY A 174 13.05 -18.56 9.44
N ALA A 175 14.35 -18.43 9.69
CA ALA A 175 15.11 -19.48 10.35
C ALA A 175 14.59 -19.78 11.76
N ILE A 176 14.59 -21.06 12.16
CA ILE A 176 14.12 -21.46 13.50
C ILE A 176 15.18 -21.35 14.60
N HIS A 177 16.45 -21.17 14.23
CA HIS A 177 17.57 -20.82 15.11
C HIS A 177 18.77 -20.37 14.27
N GLU A 178 19.83 -19.84 14.90
CA GLU A 178 21.00 -19.28 14.19
C GLU A 178 21.67 -20.28 13.24
N GLY A 179 21.86 -21.54 13.64
CA GLY A 179 22.42 -22.56 12.74
C GLY A 179 21.64 -22.76 11.42
N TRP A 180 20.31 -22.64 11.43
CA TRP A 180 19.51 -22.68 10.20
C TRP A 180 19.64 -21.40 9.39
N ARG A 181 19.75 -20.26 10.07
CA ARG A 181 20.01 -18.96 9.43
C ARG A 181 21.32 -19.01 8.66
N THR A 182 22.41 -19.48 9.28
CA THR A 182 23.71 -19.66 8.62
C THR A 182 23.64 -20.63 7.44
N ARG A 183 22.84 -21.71 7.55
CA ARG A 183 22.64 -22.65 6.44
C ARG A 183 21.89 -22.02 5.25
N LEU A 184 20.92 -21.14 5.51
CA LEU A 184 20.10 -20.50 4.48
C LEU A 184 20.80 -19.30 3.83
N PHE A 185 21.49 -18.49 4.62
CA PHE A 185 22.03 -17.20 4.19
C PHE A 185 23.56 -17.12 4.20
N GLY A 186 24.25 -18.16 4.69
CA GLY A 186 25.69 -18.16 4.89
C GLY A 186 26.13 -17.48 6.19
N GLU A 187 27.44 -17.47 6.41
CA GLU A 187 28.07 -16.72 7.49
C GLU A 187 27.84 -15.22 7.32
N ARG A 188 27.71 -14.50 8.44
CA ARG A 188 27.65 -13.04 8.39
C ARG A 188 29.03 -12.51 8.00
N ASN A 189 29.08 -11.70 6.95
CA ASN A 189 30.30 -10.97 6.61
C ASN A 189 30.69 -10.02 7.74
N GLU A 190 31.98 -9.76 7.88
CA GLU A 190 32.47 -8.70 8.76
C GLU A 190 31.96 -7.33 8.29
N LYS A 191 31.81 -6.40 9.23
CA LYS A 191 31.37 -5.03 8.92
C LYS A 191 32.48 -4.32 8.14
N GLY A 192 32.20 -3.95 6.90
CA GLY A 192 33.10 -3.15 6.07
C GLY A 192 32.74 -1.66 6.03
N SER A 193 33.75 -0.80 5.91
CA SER A 193 33.64 0.67 5.72
C SER A 193 33.76 1.10 4.24
N LYS A 194 33.54 0.16 3.31
CA LYS A 194 33.50 0.42 1.86
C LYS A 194 32.30 -0.26 1.24
N PHE A 195 31.68 0.42 0.30
CA PHE A 195 30.57 -0.15 -0.47
C PHE A 195 31.10 -1.07 -1.56
N LYS A 196 30.50 -2.26 -1.68
CA LYS A 196 30.82 -3.24 -2.73
C LYS A 196 29.78 -3.20 -3.83
N SER A 197 30.07 -2.41 -4.86
CA SER A 197 29.28 -2.41 -6.09
C SER A 197 29.23 -3.81 -6.71
N ARG A 198 28.07 -4.16 -7.25
CA ARG A 198 27.88 -5.39 -8.02
C ARG A 198 27.29 -5.05 -9.38
N THR A 199 27.81 -5.65 -10.42
CA THR A 199 27.25 -5.57 -11.77
C THR A 199 25.91 -6.29 -11.82
N ARG A 200 25.10 -5.96 -12.83
CA ARG A 200 23.84 -6.67 -13.08
C ARG A 200 24.06 -8.17 -13.29
N GLU A 201 25.14 -8.56 -13.96
CA GLU A 201 25.50 -9.97 -14.19
C GLU A 201 25.89 -10.71 -12.90
N GLU A 202 26.49 -10.02 -11.93
CA GLU A 202 26.76 -10.61 -10.61
C GLU A 202 25.48 -10.76 -9.80
N LEU A 203 24.58 -9.78 -9.86
CA LEU A 203 23.30 -9.83 -9.15
C LEU A 203 22.38 -10.94 -9.68
N THR A 204 22.40 -11.26 -10.99
CA THR A 204 21.60 -12.37 -11.54
C THR A 204 22.10 -13.75 -11.09
N LYS A 205 23.35 -13.85 -10.60
CA LYS A 205 23.92 -15.08 -10.02
C LYS A 205 23.57 -15.27 -8.55
N VAL A 206 23.07 -14.22 -7.88
CA VAL A 206 22.61 -14.26 -6.49
C VAL A 206 21.17 -14.78 -6.45
N THR A 207 20.89 -15.73 -5.55
CA THR A 207 19.53 -16.31 -5.43
C THR A 207 18.51 -15.25 -5.02
N GLY A 208 17.30 -15.30 -5.59
CA GLY A 208 16.30 -14.22 -5.48
C GLY A 208 15.96 -13.76 -4.06
N PHE A 209 15.93 -14.68 -3.09
CA PHE A 209 15.64 -14.34 -1.68
C PHE A 209 16.75 -13.51 -1.00
N GLN A 210 17.99 -13.58 -1.47
CA GLN A 210 19.08 -12.73 -0.96
C GLN A 210 19.00 -11.29 -1.51
N LEU A 211 18.25 -11.08 -2.60
CA LEU A 211 18.11 -9.79 -3.28
C LEU A 211 16.97 -8.92 -2.73
N THR A 212 16.14 -9.40 -1.78
CA THR A 212 14.92 -8.70 -1.35
C THR A 212 14.88 -8.36 0.16
N GLU A 213 16.03 -8.30 0.84
CA GLU A 213 16.09 -7.99 2.29
C GLU A 213 15.16 -8.86 3.16
N MET A 214 15.00 -10.16 2.85
CA MET A 214 13.97 -11.04 3.45
C MET A 214 13.88 -10.97 4.98
N GLU A 215 15.01 -10.94 5.69
CA GLU A 215 15.02 -10.85 7.16
C GLU A 215 14.31 -9.57 7.66
N ARG A 216 14.50 -8.42 6.99
CA ARG A 216 13.85 -7.15 7.32
C ARG A 216 12.40 -7.14 6.84
N GLN A 217 12.18 -7.56 5.59
CA GLN A 217 10.89 -7.61 4.93
C GLN A 217 9.86 -8.43 5.71
N SER A 218 10.29 -9.50 6.39
CA SER A 218 9.43 -10.35 7.23
C SER A 218 8.64 -9.61 8.32
N SER A 219 9.09 -8.41 8.71
CA SER A 219 8.42 -7.57 9.71
C SER A 219 7.23 -6.79 9.14
N PHE A 220 7.06 -6.75 7.81
CA PHE A 220 6.05 -5.94 7.12
C PHE A 220 4.84 -6.75 6.62
N TRP A 221 4.86 -8.07 6.80
CA TRP A 221 3.81 -8.97 6.33
C TRP A 221 2.55 -8.90 7.18
N GLN A 222 1.43 -8.68 6.51
CA GLN A 222 0.11 -8.46 7.08
C GLN A 222 -0.79 -9.69 6.90
N THR A 223 -1.95 -9.68 7.55
CA THR A 223 -2.98 -10.72 7.40
C THR A 223 -3.73 -10.63 6.06
N GLY A 224 -3.57 -9.49 5.38
CA GLY A 224 -4.07 -9.23 4.04
C GLY A 224 -5.47 -8.62 4.01
N GLY A 225 -5.92 -8.28 2.80
CA GLY A 225 -7.21 -7.63 2.55
C GLY A 225 -8.27 -8.56 1.97
N LEU A 226 -9.45 -7.98 1.69
CA LEU A 226 -10.55 -8.69 1.03
C LEU A 226 -11.09 -7.88 -0.15
N ALA A 227 -11.37 -8.58 -1.25
CA ALA A 227 -12.22 -8.08 -2.31
C ALA A 227 -13.68 -8.24 -1.91
N ALA A 228 -14.45 -7.16 -2.05
CA ALA A 228 -15.88 -7.15 -1.83
C ALA A 228 -16.62 -6.77 -3.12
N VAL A 229 -17.80 -7.36 -3.31
CA VAL A 229 -18.56 -7.30 -4.57
C VAL A 229 -20.02 -7.01 -4.25
N HIS A 230 -20.56 -5.95 -4.83
CA HIS A 230 -21.99 -5.68 -4.80
C HIS A 230 -22.65 -6.40 -5.97
N ALA A 231 -23.15 -7.61 -5.70
CA ALA A 231 -23.80 -8.43 -6.71
C ALA A 231 -25.29 -8.60 -6.39
N GLU A 232 -26.12 -8.65 -7.43
CA GLU A 232 -27.56 -8.92 -7.31
C GLU A 232 -27.89 -10.32 -6.77
N GLY A 233 -26.89 -11.21 -6.74
CA GLY A 233 -27.04 -12.57 -6.22
C GLY A 233 -25.70 -13.27 -6.00
N ARG A 234 -25.75 -14.48 -5.46
CA ARG A 234 -24.56 -15.27 -5.08
C ARG A 234 -24.08 -16.23 -6.18
N SER A 235 -24.61 -16.11 -7.40
CA SER A 235 -24.18 -16.96 -8.51
C SER A 235 -22.84 -16.47 -9.08
N ARG A 236 -22.05 -17.38 -9.66
CA ARG A 236 -20.81 -17.02 -10.36
C ARG A 236 -21.04 -15.94 -11.41
N LYS A 237 -22.17 -16.01 -12.13
CA LYS A 237 -22.57 -15.00 -13.11
C LYS A 237 -22.84 -13.64 -12.46
N ALA A 238 -23.65 -13.59 -11.41
CA ALA A 238 -23.97 -12.32 -10.74
C ALA A 238 -22.73 -11.63 -10.17
N ILE A 239 -21.83 -12.39 -9.56
CA ILE A 239 -20.55 -11.90 -9.05
C ILE A 239 -19.66 -11.40 -10.21
N TRP A 240 -19.53 -12.19 -11.27
CA TRP A 240 -18.73 -11.81 -12.44
C TRP A 240 -19.28 -10.56 -13.12
N ASP A 241 -20.60 -10.45 -13.29
CA ASP A 241 -21.24 -9.28 -13.90
C ASP A 241 -20.96 -8.01 -13.07
N ALA A 242 -21.02 -8.09 -11.74
CA ALA A 242 -20.65 -6.98 -10.85
C ALA A 242 -19.17 -6.60 -10.96
N PHE A 243 -18.27 -7.58 -11.05
CA PHE A 243 -16.86 -7.34 -11.35
C PHE A 243 -16.65 -6.63 -12.70
N GLN A 244 -17.37 -7.04 -13.74
CA GLN A 244 -17.30 -6.39 -15.05
C GLN A 244 -17.81 -4.94 -15.00
N ARG A 245 -18.82 -4.65 -14.17
CA ARG A 245 -19.31 -3.30 -13.90
C ARG A 245 -18.42 -2.50 -12.92
N LYS A 246 -17.41 -3.14 -12.32
CA LYS A 246 -16.54 -2.57 -11.28
C LYS A 246 -17.31 -2.08 -10.04
N GLU A 247 -18.45 -2.71 -9.74
CA GLU A 247 -19.20 -2.56 -8.49
C GLU A 247 -18.52 -3.38 -7.37
N ILE A 248 -17.21 -3.17 -7.25
CA ILE A 248 -16.29 -3.85 -6.36
C ILE A 248 -15.55 -2.83 -5.50
N PHE A 249 -15.11 -3.26 -4.32
CA PHE A 249 -14.33 -2.42 -3.42
C PHE A 249 -13.31 -3.25 -2.65
N ALA A 250 -12.26 -2.61 -2.19
CA ALA A 250 -11.21 -3.21 -1.38
C ALA A 250 -11.48 -2.97 0.11
N THR A 251 -11.01 -3.90 0.94
CA THR A 251 -10.86 -3.69 2.39
C THR A 251 -9.47 -4.13 2.83
N SER A 252 -8.92 -3.46 3.83
CA SER A 252 -7.64 -3.81 4.45
C SER A 252 -7.70 -5.04 5.36
N GLY A 253 -8.74 -5.86 5.22
CA GLY A 253 -8.92 -7.11 5.97
C GLY A 253 -10.30 -7.20 6.63
N PRO A 254 -10.68 -6.26 7.50
CA PRO A 254 -12.00 -6.29 8.14
C PRO A 254 -13.14 -6.17 7.13
N LYS A 255 -14.23 -6.90 7.37
CA LYS A 255 -15.42 -6.96 6.50
C LYS A 255 -16.30 -5.71 6.61
N MET A 256 -15.73 -4.55 6.29
CA MET A 256 -16.42 -3.27 6.18
C MET A 256 -17.35 -3.27 4.96
N LEU A 257 -18.39 -2.45 5.00
CA LEU A 257 -19.28 -2.21 3.86
C LEU A 257 -19.07 -0.78 3.36
N LEU A 258 -19.02 -0.61 2.04
CA LEU A 258 -18.84 0.69 1.40
C LEU A 258 -19.63 0.73 0.09
N TRP A 259 -20.32 1.85 -0.13
CA TRP A 259 -20.99 2.18 -1.39
C TRP A 259 -20.82 3.67 -1.70
N PHE A 260 -20.63 3.99 -2.97
CA PHE A 260 -20.35 5.34 -3.45
C PHE A 260 -21.09 5.57 -4.77
N ASP A 261 -21.86 6.64 -4.85
CA ASP A 261 -22.73 6.97 -5.98
C ASP A 261 -22.49 8.41 -6.46
N LEU A 262 -22.52 8.62 -7.77
CA LEU A 262 -22.80 9.91 -8.41
C LEU A 262 -24.32 10.03 -8.56
N VAL A 263 -24.96 10.99 -7.87
CA VAL A 263 -26.43 11.05 -7.78
C VAL A 263 -27.09 11.88 -8.89
N ASN A 264 -26.32 12.69 -9.62
CA ASN A 264 -26.80 13.60 -10.67
C ASN A 264 -26.06 13.42 -12.00
N ALA A 265 -25.87 12.18 -12.44
CA ALA A 265 -25.19 11.84 -13.67
C ALA A 265 -25.96 12.35 -14.92
N GLY A 266 -25.21 12.63 -15.99
CA GLY A 266 -25.77 12.96 -17.30
C GLY A 266 -26.59 14.25 -17.30
N ASP A 267 -27.90 14.13 -17.58
CA ASP A 267 -28.82 15.27 -17.57
C ASP A 267 -29.25 15.70 -16.15
N GLY A 268 -28.76 15.00 -15.12
CA GLY A 268 -29.06 15.22 -13.71
C GLY A 268 -30.14 14.30 -13.15
N SER A 269 -30.68 13.38 -13.95
CA SER A 269 -31.75 12.46 -13.53
C SER A 269 -31.26 11.06 -13.10
N GLU A 270 -30.02 10.72 -13.41
CA GLU A 270 -29.49 9.36 -13.21
C GLU A 270 -28.55 9.27 -12.00
N THR A 271 -28.65 8.18 -11.25
CA THR A 271 -27.63 7.77 -10.28
C THR A 271 -26.72 6.72 -10.91
N LYS A 272 -25.40 6.88 -10.77
CA LYS A 272 -24.38 5.94 -11.25
C LYS A 272 -23.48 5.50 -10.09
N PRO A 273 -23.29 4.18 -9.90
CA PRO A 273 -22.49 3.68 -8.79
C PRO A 273 -20.99 3.74 -9.07
N MET A 274 -20.21 3.47 -8.02
CA MET A 274 -18.77 3.23 -8.10
C MET A 274 -18.42 2.26 -9.22
N GLY A 275 -17.33 2.55 -9.94
CA GLY A 275 -16.93 1.82 -11.14
C GLY A 275 -17.47 2.39 -12.46
N ALA A 276 -18.46 3.28 -12.40
CA ALA A 276 -19.02 3.91 -13.60
C ALA A 276 -18.05 4.89 -14.27
N SER A 277 -18.20 5.01 -15.60
CA SER A 277 -17.60 6.07 -16.41
C SER A 277 -18.72 6.90 -17.04
N VAL A 278 -18.69 8.21 -16.83
CA VAL A 278 -19.80 9.11 -17.12
C VAL A 278 -19.29 10.36 -17.82
N GLU A 279 -20.01 10.81 -18.85
CA GLU A 279 -19.79 12.15 -19.40
C GLU A 279 -20.52 13.17 -18.51
N GLN A 280 -19.80 14.16 -17.99
CA GLN A 280 -20.33 15.13 -17.04
C GLN A 280 -19.93 16.55 -17.44
N GLY A 281 -20.91 17.45 -17.44
CA GLY A 281 -20.72 18.86 -17.79
C GLY A 281 -21.18 19.84 -16.72
N ARG A 282 -21.58 19.32 -15.56
CA ARG A 282 -22.11 20.07 -14.42
C ARG A 282 -21.38 19.67 -13.15
N VAL A 283 -21.49 20.49 -12.10
CA VAL A 283 -21.02 20.14 -10.76
C VAL A 283 -21.56 18.76 -10.32
N PRO A 284 -20.68 17.77 -10.11
CA PRO A 284 -21.11 16.44 -9.69
C PRO A 284 -21.53 16.48 -8.21
N THR A 285 -22.61 15.79 -7.90
CA THR A 285 -23.08 15.54 -6.54
C THR A 285 -22.93 14.04 -6.26
N PHE A 286 -22.33 13.71 -5.13
CA PHE A 286 -22.07 12.33 -4.75
C PHE A 286 -22.73 12.00 -3.42
N SER A 287 -23.01 10.71 -3.21
CA SER A 287 -23.43 10.12 -1.94
C SER A 287 -22.50 8.98 -1.59
N VAL A 288 -22.05 8.92 -0.34
CA VAL A 288 -21.23 7.80 0.16
C VAL A 288 -21.85 7.25 1.43
N ARG A 289 -21.79 5.92 1.58
CA ARG A 289 -22.28 5.20 2.76
C ARG A 289 -21.28 4.13 3.13
N ALA A 290 -20.92 4.08 4.41
CA ALA A 290 -20.00 3.08 4.94
C ALA A 290 -20.46 2.56 6.30
N THR A 291 -20.22 1.28 6.54
CA THR A 291 -20.52 0.63 7.82
C THR A 291 -19.31 -0.18 8.26
N GLY A 292 -18.90 -0.03 9.52
CA GLY A 292 -17.76 -0.77 10.07
C GLY A 292 -18.01 -2.27 10.15
N SER A 293 -16.94 -3.04 10.17
CA SER A 293 -16.99 -4.50 10.32
C SER A 293 -17.59 -4.93 11.66
N PHE A 294 -18.11 -6.16 11.72
CA PHE A 294 -18.54 -6.75 12.99
C PHE A 294 -17.32 -7.05 13.87
N LYS A 295 -17.44 -6.76 15.18
CA LYS A 295 -16.46 -7.17 16.18
C LYS A 295 -16.43 -8.69 16.22
N GLN A 296 -15.23 -9.26 16.17
CA GLN A 296 -15.05 -10.71 16.14
C GLN A 296 -15.07 -11.30 17.55
N LYS A 297 -15.80 -12.39 17.74
CA LYS A 297 -15.75 -13.23 18.94
C LYS A 297 -14.54 -14.18 18.86
N PRO A 298 -13.95 -14.59 20.00
CA PRO A 298 -12.93 -15.63 20.01
C PRO A 298 -13.42 -16.95 19.39
N GLY A 299 -12.50 -17.76 18.88
CA GLY A 299 -12.78 -19.09 18.36
C GLY A 299 -13.62 -19.12 17.07
N CYS A 300 -14.40 -20.17 16.92
CA CYS A 300 -15.24 -20.44 15.76
C CYS A 300 -16.72 -20.55 16.14
N PRO A 301 -17.65 -20.29 15.21
CA PRO A 301 -19.07 -20.57 15.43
C PRO A 301 -19.32 -22.06 15.71
N ASP A 302 -20.35 -22.37 16.51
CA ASP A 302 -20.67 -23.75 16.93
C ASP A 302 -20.81 -24.71 15.75
N PHE A 303 -21.50 -24.29 14.68
CA PHE A 303 -21.69 -25.11 13.47
C PHE A 303 -20.36 -25.50 12.80
N THR A 304 -19.30 -24.70 12.95
CA THR A 304 -17.98 -24.99 12.39
C THR A 304 -17.32 -26.11 13.17
N THR A 305 -17.42 -26.05 14.50
CA THR A 305 -16.93 -27.10 15.41
C THR A 305 -17.68 -28.42 15.20
N GLU A 306 -19.01 -28.37 15.04
CA GLU A 306 -19.84 -29.53 14.73
C GLU A 306 -19.50 -30.16 13.37
N GLY A 307 -19.19 -29.33 12.36
CA GLY A 307 -18.94 -29.79 11.00
C GLY A 307 -17.51 -30.30 10.74
N LEU A 308 -16.49 -29.69 11.34
CA LEU A 308 -15.08 -30.00 11.08
C LEU A 308 -14.37 -30.72 12.24
N GLY A 309 -14.86 -30.56 13.47
CA GLY A 309 -14.16 -31.00 14.68
C GLY A 309 -13.00 -30.09 15.08
N VAL A 310 -12.67 -30.09 16.38
CA VAL A 310 -11.69 -29.18 16.99
C VAL A 310 -10.27 -29.32 16.41
N ASP A 311 -9.82 -30.54 16.15
CA ASP A 311 -8.46 -30.79 15.63
C ASP A 311 -8.27 -30.24 14.22
N LYS A 312 -9.32 -30.34 13.39
CA LYS A 312 -9.30 -29.84 12.01
C LYS A 312 -9.30 -28.31 11.98
N ILE A 313 -10.08 -27.69 12.87
CA ILE A 313 -10.09 -26.23 13.06
C ILE A 313 -8.72 -25.73 13.52
N ALA A 314 -8.12 -26.38 14.52
CA ALA A 314 -6.78 -26.04 15.01
C ALA A 314 -5.72 -26.15 13.89
N SER A 315 -5.81 -27.18 13.06
CA SER A 315 -4.86 -27.38 11.95
C SER A 315 -5.01 -26.38 10.80
N ILE A 316 -6.24 -25.98 10.46
CA ILE A 316 -6.50 -25.18 9.26
C ILE A 316 -6.46 -23.67 9.59
N CYS A 317 -7.13 -23.28 10.67
CA CYS A 317 -7.34 -21.88 11.03
C CYS A 317 -6.79 -21.55 12.43
N GLY A 318 -5.96 -22.42 13.01
CA GLY A 318 -5.32 -22.10 14.28
C GLY A 318 -6.23 -22.04 15.49
N GLY A 319 -7.49 -22.51 15.37
CA GLY A 319 -8.50 -22.37 16.41
C GLY A 319 -9.46 -21.18 16.21
N GLU A 320 -9.22 -20.31 15.22
CA GLU A 320 -9.98 -19.08 15.01
C GLU A 320 -10.66 -19.09 13.63
N CYS A 321 -11.94 -18.71 13.58
CA CYS A 321 -12.70 -18.59 12.34
C CYS A 321 -13.38 -17.22 12.25
N ASP A 322 -13.97 -16.89 11.11
CA ASP A 322 -14.89 -15.76 11.05
C ASP A 322 -16.07 -16.02 11.99
N ASN A 323 -16.10 -15.26 13.09
CA ASN A 323 -17.04 -15.42 14.18
C ASN A 323 -17.60 -14.04 14.57
N PRO A 324 -18.37 -13.40 13.68
CA PRO A 324 -18.86 -12.05 13.91
C PRO A 324 -19.84 -12.02 15.11
N SER A 325 -19.73 -10.98 15.92
CA SER A 325 -20.77 -10.58 16.87
C SER A 325 -21.88 -9.79 16.18
N ASP A 326 -22.85 -9.34 16.96
CA ASP A 326 -23.90 -8.40 16.60
C ASP A 326 -23.48 -6.93 16.77
N VAL A 327 -22.29 -6.66 17.29
CA VAL A 327 -21.75 -5.31 17.49
C VAL A 327 -20.80 -4.95 16.35
N ARG A 328 -20.93 -3.74 15.82
CA ARG A 328 -20.02 -3.20 14.80
C ARG A 328 -18.98 -2.26 15.38
N HIS A 329 -17.83 -2.20 14.71
CA HIS A 329 -16.88 -1.12 14.87
C HIS A 329 -17.42 0.17 14.25
N MET A 330 -16.99 1.31 14.78
CA MET A 330 -17.44 2.63 14.30
C MET A 330 -16.62 3.09 13.10
N ILE A 331 -17.27 3.73 12.13
CA ILE A 331 -16.57 4.52 11.11
C ILE A 331 -16.19 5.85 11.74
N LYS A 332 -14.90 6.20 11.73
CA LYS A 332 -14.36 7.43 12.30
C LYS A 332 -14.49 8.59 11.32
N ARG A 333 -14.19 8.33 10.06
CA ARG A 333 -14.25 9.31 8.98
C ARG A 333 -14.41 8.61 7.64
N ILE A 334 -14.88 9.38 6.66
CA ILE A 334 -14.85 9.01 5.25
C ILE A 334 -14.08 10.12 4.53
N GLU A 335 -13.10 9.71 3.74
CA GLU A 335 -12.25 10.57 2.94
C GLU A 335 -12.61 10.40 1.46
N ILE A 336 -12.63 11.49 0.71
CA ILE A 336 -12.78 11.47 -0.74
C ILE A 336 -11.44 11.85 -1.33
N VAL A 337 -10.98 11.04 -2.29
CA VAL A 337 -9.79 11.35 -3.08
C VAL A 337 -10.24 11.82 -4.45
N ARG A 338 -9.68 12.95 -4.91
CA ARG A 338 -9.92 13.52 -6.24
C ARG A 338 -8.64 13.44 -7.05
N ILE A 339 -8.71 12.85 -8.25
CA ILE A 339 -7.55 12.77 -9.16
C ILE A 339 -7.92 13.37 -10.51
N ARG A 340 -7.05 14.23 -11.02
CA ARG A 340 -7.15 14.87 -12.32
C ARG A 340 -6.13 14.23 -13.27
N PRO A 341 -6.50 13.32 -14.17
CA PRO A 341 -5.52 12.70 -15.05
C PRO A 341 -4.78 13.73 -15.92
N GLN A 342 -3.53 13.44 -16.28
CA GLN A 342 -2.71 14.31 -17.11
C GLN A 342 -3.44 14.63 -18.42
N THR A 343 -3.38 15.89 -18.83
CA THR A 343 -3.90 16.36 -20.14
C THR A 343 -2.79 16.69 -21.12
N THR A 344 -1.55 16.86 -20.63
CA THR A 344 -0.36 17.08 -21.46
C THR A 344 0.82 16.22 -20.99
N PRO A 345 1.77 15.88 -21.88
CA PRO A 345 3.00 15.22 -21.50
C PRO A 345 3.81 16.07 -20.51
N GLY A 346 4.27 15.45 -19.43
CA GLY A 346 5.12 16.11 -18.43
C GLY A 346 4.38 16.99 -17.42
N GLU A 347 3.04 17.04 -17.46
CA GLU A 347 2.26 17.68 -16.39
C GLU A 347 2.59 17.06 -15.03
N ASN A 348 2.91 17.89 -14.04
CA ASN A 348 3.38 17.42 -12.75
C ASN A 348 2.28 16.65 -11.99
N VAL A 349 2.54 15.38 -11.66
CA VAL A 349 1.55 14.51 -10.99
C VAL A 349 1.28 14.94 -9.56
N ASP A 350 2.23 15.61 -8.90
CA ASP A 350 2.06 16.11 -7.53
C ASP A 350 0.85 17.06 -7.41
N ASP A 351 0.55 17.82 -8.47
CA ASP A 351 -0.53 18.80 -8.52
C ASP A 351 -1.88 18.17 -8.94
N LEU A 352 -1.91 16.88 -9.24
CA LEU A 352 -3.06 16.18 -9.84
C LEU A 352 -3.81 15.27 -8.87
N ILE A 353 -3.27 15.03 -7.68
CA ILE A 353 -3.81 14.10 -6.69
C ILE A 353 -4.12 14.86 -5.42
N ASP A 354 -5.41 14.99 -5.10
CA ASP A 354 -5.88 15.56 -3.84
C ASP A 354 -6.25 14.41 -2.88
N ASP A 355 -5.30 14.02 -2.01
CA ASP A 355 -5.48 12.99 -0.97
C ASP A 355 -5.25 13.59 0.44
N ALA A 356 -6.29 13.91 1.21
CA ALA A 356 -7.73 13.82 0.91
C ALA A 356 -8.29 15.15 0.36
N PHE A 357 -9.15 15.08 -0.66
CA PHE A 357 -9.92 16.23 -1.15
C PHE A 357 -10.99 16.68 -0.15
N ILE A 358 -11.73 15.73 0.42
CA ILE A 358 -12.71 15.97 1.49
C ILE A 358 -12.45 14.97 2.61
N THR A 359 -12.48 15.44 3.85
CA THR A 359 -12.51 14.58 5.04
C THR A 359 -13.79 14.86 5.83
N HIS A 360 -14.69 13.89 5.87
CA HIS A 360 -15.92 13.96 6.66
C HIS A 360 -15.75 13.17 7.96
N THR A 361 -15.82 13.85 9.11
CA THR A 361 -15.83 13.19 10.42
C THR A 361 -17.21 12.60 10.70
N CYS A 362 -17.26 11.33 11.06
CA CYS A 362 -18.49 10.61 11.31
C CYS A 362 -18.88 10.62 12.79
N GLU A 363 -20.16 10.88 13.08
CA GLU A 363 -20.70 10.67 14.41
C GLU A 363 -20.71 9.17 14.75
N PRO A 364 -20.38 8.77 16.00
CA PRO A 364 -20.36 7.36 16.38
C PRO A 364 -21.74 6.70 16.22
N SER A 365 -21.85 5.74 15.30
CA SER A 365 -23.09 5.03 15.03
C SER A 365 -22.84 3.60 14.55
N PRO A 366 -23.52 2.58 15.13
CA PRO A 366 -23.42 1.20 14.65
C PRO A 366 -24.06 0.98 13.28
N GLU A 367 -24.96 1.88 12.85
CA GLU A 367 -25.56 1.82 11.50
C GLU A 367 -24.59 2.32 10.42
N GLY A 368 -23.45 2.88 10.82
CA GLY A 368 -22.45 3.44 9.92
C GLY A 368 -22.61 4.94 9.73
N CYS A 369 -22.04 5.44 8.64
CA CYS A 369 -21.91 6.85 8.31
C CYS A 369 -22.27 7.07 6.84
N ALA A 370 -22.98 8.17 6.57
CA ALA A 370 -23.37 8.56 5.22
C ALA A 370 -23.34 10.09 5.09
N PHE A 371 -22.87 10.59 3.96
CA PHE A 371 -22.96 12.01 3.64
C PHE A 371 -22.99 12.24 2.12
N GLU A 372 -23.39 13.44 1.74
CA GLU A 372 -23.38 13.91 0.35
C GLU A 372 -22.42 15.11 0.21
N PHE A 373 -21.80 15.24 -0.96
CA PHE A 373 -20.90 16.35 -1.27
C PHE A 373 -20.92 16.71 -2.75
N GLN A 374 -20.32 17.85 -3.06
CA GLN A 374 -20.13 18.35 -4.42
C GLN A 374 -18.67 18.74 -4.64
N ASP A 375 -18.21 18.70 -5.90
CA ASP A 375 -17.00 19.41 -6.32
C ASP A 375 -17.40 20.69 -7.10
N PRO A 376 -17.50 21.85 -6.43
CA PRO A 376 -17.90 23.09 -7.08
C PRO A 376 -16.87 23.57 -8.12
N ASP A 377 -15.62 23.14 -8.02
CA ASP A 377 -14.55 23.58 -8.93
C ASP A 377 -14.57 22.80 -10.25
N TYR A 378 -15.28 21.66 -10.31
CA TYR A 378 -15.25 20.74 -11.46
C TYR A 378 -15.52 21.43 -12.81
N GLU A 379 -16.55 22.28 -12.88
CA GLU A 379 -16.88 23.01 -14.11
C GLU A 379 -15.78 24.01 -14.49
N THR A 380 -15.21 24.70 -13.50
CA THR A 380 -14.16 25.70 -13.73
C THR A 380 -12.82 25.07 -14.12
N LEU A 381 -12.53 23.88 -13.59
CA LEU A 381 -11.35 23.09 -13.95
C LEU A 381 -11.44 22.58 -15.40
N GLY A 382 -12.65 22.32 -15.88
CA GLY A 382 -12.92 22.01 -17.28
C GLY A 382 -12.17 20.79 -17.82
N ARG A 383 -11.90 19.80 -16.97
CA ARG A 383 -11.08 18.61 -17.30
C ARG A 383 -11.61 17.33 -16.67
N ASP A 384 -11.21 16.21 -17.26
CA ASP A 384 -11.51 14.89 -16.73
C ASP A 384 -11.03 14.77 -15.28
N THR A 385 -11.87 14.17 -14.45
CA THR A 385 -11.63 14.01 -13.02
C THR A 385 -12.25 12.70 -12.56
N LEU A 386 -11.62 12.02 -11.63
CA LEU A 386 -12.15 10.82 -10.99
C LEU A 386 -12.15 10.97 -9.47
N TYR A 387 -13.08 10.26 -8.84
CA TYR A 387 -13.29 10.29 -7.39
C TYR A 387 -13.42 8.87 -6.87
N TYR A 388 -12.84 8.59 -5.70
CA TYR A 388 -13.17 7.41 -4.93
C TYR A 388 -13.25 7.74 -3.45
N ALA A 389 -13.98 6.92 -2.72
CA ALA A 389 -14.16 7.06 -1.28
C ALA A 389 -13.27 6.07 -0.52
N ARG A 390 -12.72 6.54 0.60
CA ARG A 390 -11.96 5.78 1.59
C ARG A 390 -12.65 5.87 2.94
N ALA A 391 -13.29 4.79 3.37
CA ALA A 391 -13.89 4.73 4.70
C ALA A 391 -12.86 4.25 5.72
N VAL A 392 -12.76 4.96 6.84
CA VAL A 392 -11.78 4.68 7.90
C VAL A 392 -12.51 4.27 9.18
N GLN A 393 -12.26 3.05 9.63
CA GLN A 393 -12.80 2.48 10.86
C GLN A 393 -11.96 2.89 12.07
N GLU A 394 -12.55 2.85 13.27
CA GLU A 394 -11.80 2.94 14.53
C GLU A 394 -10.64 1.94 14.57
N ALA A 395 -9.55 2.36 15.22
CA ALA A 395 -8.33 1.56 15.29
C ALA A 395 -8.56 0.23 16.02
N THR A 396 -7.99 -0.84 15.47
CA THR A 396 -7.95 -2.16 16.11
C THR A 396 -6.51 -2.66 16.20
N PRO A 397 -6.20 -3.58 17.13
CA PRO A 397 -4.89 -4.22 17.16
C PRO A 397 -4.67 -5.02 15.86
N THR A 398 -3.56 -4.77 15.19
CA THR A 398 -3.22 -5.32 13.87
C THR A 398 -1.78 -5.80 13.88
N ILE A 399 -1.55 -7.04 13.42
CA ILE A 399 -0.23 -7.64 13.28
C ILE A 399 0.63 -6.69 12.45
N ASN A 400 1.88 -6.46 12.85
CA ASN A 400 2.85 -5.70 12.06
C ASN A 400 2.37 -4.30 11.60
N ALA A 401 1.42 -3.67 12.29
CA ALA A 401 0.98 -2.31 11.97
C ALA A 401 1.99 -1.22 12.35
N ASN A 402 2.97 -1.55 13.20
CA ASN A 402 4.15 -0.75 13.47
C ASN A 402 5.40 -1.63 13.32
N PRO A 403 5.79 -1.98 12.08
CA PRO A 403 6.78 -3.02 11.82
C PRO A 403 8.19 -2.64 12.30
N LEU A 404 8.47 -1.33 12.38
CA LEU A 404 9.77 -0.79 12.75
C LEU A 404 9.93 -0.58 14.26
N GLN A 405 8.83 -0.32 14.98
CA GLN A 405 8.82 0.06 16.40
C GLN A 405 9.93 1.06 16.73
N CYS A 406 9.97 2.13 15.92
CA CYS A 406 11.10 3.03 15.94
C CYS A 406 11.14 3.89 17.22
N GLU A 407 12.30 3.90 17.88
CA GLU A 407 12.68 4.90 18.87
C GLU A 407 13.13 6.16 18.12
N ARG A 408 12.45 7.27 18.37
CA ARG A 408 12.69 8.56 17.69
C ARG A 408 13.39 9.56 18.62
N ASP A 409 14.22 10.43 18.04
CA ASP A 409 14.84 11.55 18.75
C ASP A 409 13.87 12.75 18.92
N GLY A 410 14.38 13.87 19.45
CA GLY A 410 13.59 15.09 19.68
C GLY A 410 13.11 15.79 18.41
N ASP A 411 13.74 15.51 17.26
CA ASP A 411 13.39 16.04 15.95
C ASP A 411 12.50 15.06 15.16
N GLY A 412 12.18 13.90 15.75
CA GLY A 412 11.35 12.88 15.14
C GLY A 412 12.11 11.89 14.24
N ASN A 413 13.44 11.96 14.15
CA ASN A 413 14.21 11.02 13.34
C ASN A 413 14.26 9.65 13.99
N CYS A 414 14.20 8.60 13.17
CA CYS A 414 14.36 7.25 13.66
C CYS A 414 15.83 6.98 14.03
N ILE A 415 16.12 6.64 15.29
CA ILE A 415 17.49 6.38 15.75
C ILE A 415 17.75 4.91 16.09
N LYS A 416 16.69 4.14 16.34
CA LYS A 416 16.77 2.70 16.58
C LYS A 416 15.44 2.04 16.27
N VAL A 417 15.50 0.83 15.71
CA VAL A 417 14.31 0.01 15.41
C VAL A 417 14.32 -1.26 16.24
N ASN A 418 13.13 -1.70 16.64
CA ASN A 418 12.90 -2.96 17.34
C ASN A 418 12.00 -3.83 16.45
N LEU A 419 12.61 -4.44 15.44
CA LEU A 419 11.89 -5.14 14.38
C LEU A 419 11.15 -6.37 14.91
N CYS A 420 9.95 -6.59 14.38
CA CYS A 420 9.22 -7.82 14.61
C CYS A 420 9.64 -8.91 13.61
N HIS A 421 10.77 -9.58 13.87
CA HIS A 421 11.31 -10.58 12.96
C HIS A 421 10.36 -11.76 12.73
N GLY A 422 10.31 -12.28 11.50
CA GLY A 422 9.62 -13.53 11.18
C GLY A 422 10.36 -14.79 11.62
N ASP A 423 11.57 -14.66 12.15
CA ASP A 423 12.46 -15.76 12.54
C ASP A 423 12.56 -15.94 14.06
N TYR A 424 13.50 -16.79 14.48
CA TYR A 424 13.74 -17.16 15.88
C TYR A 424 14.05 -16.00 16.84
N ARG A 425 14.34 -14.78 16.34
CA ARG A 425 14.61 -13.60 17.17
C ARG A 425 13.36 -13.04 17.85
N THR A 426 12.18 -13.31 17.30
CA THR A 426 10.90 -12.90 17.89
C THR A 426 10.11 -14.14 18.29
N ASP A 427 9.56 -14.15 19.50
CA ASP A 427 8.77 -15.28 19.98
C ASP A 427 7.56 -15.51 19.07
N LYS A 428 7.27 -16.78 18.74
CA LYS A 428 6.15 -17.13 17.85
C LYS A 428 4.78 -16.75 18.43
N SER A 429 4.66 -16.64 19.75
CA SER A 429 3.45 -16.19 20.43
C SER A 429 3.26 -14.68 20.37
N ASP A 430 4.32 -13.93 20.04
CA ASP A 430 4.21 -12.49 19.81
C ASP A 430 3.67 -12.20 18.41
N ASN A 431 2.45 -11.64 18.39
CA ASN A 431 1.77 -11.23 17.17
C ASN A 431 2.19 -9.83 16.70
N CYS A 432 3.00 -9.10 17.48
CA CYS A 432 3.46 -7.75 17.15
C CYS A 432 2.32 -6.81 16.78
N LEU A 433 1.30 -6.78 17.64
CA LEU A 433 0.10 -5.99 17.42
C LEU A 433 0.41 -4.52 17.69
N ALA A 434 -0.02 -3.66 16.77
CA ALA A 434 -0.09 -2.22 16.95
C ALA A 434 -1.46 -1.71 16.45
N PRO A 435 -1.96 -0.56 16.94
CA PRO A 435 -3.25 -0.04 16.49
C PRO A 435 -3.18 0.39 15.01
N ALA A 436 -4.16 -0.02 14.20
CA ALA A 436 -4.35 0.47 12.84
C ALA A 436 -5.81 0.84 12.57
N GLU A 437 -6.03 2.01 11.95
CA GLU A 437 -7.35 2.45 11.48
C GLU A 437 -7.66 1.81 10.12
N HIS A 438 -8.27 0.63 10.13
CA HIS A 438 -8.55 -0.11 8.90
C HIS A 438 -9.39 0.68 7.90
N ARG A 439 -9.07 0.47 6.63
CA ARG A 439 -9.65 1.17 5.48
C ARG A 439 -10.49 0.24 4.59
N ALA A 440 -11.48 0.83 3.93
CA ALA A 440 -12.14 0.30 2.75
C ALA A 440 -12.14 1.34 1.63
N TRP A 441 -11.94 0.92 0.38
CA TRP A 441 -11.78 1.80 -0.79
C TRP A 441 -12.76 1.43 -1.89
N SER A 442 -13.57 2.38 -2.31
CA SER A 442 -14.51 2.17 -3.43
C SER A 442 -13.74 2.07 -4.74
N SER A 443 -14.31 1.39 -5.74
CA SER A 443 -13.88 1.65 -7.11
C SER A 443 -14.11 3.13 -7.47
N PRO A 444 -13.28 3.75 -8.32
CA PRO A 444 -13.49 5.14 -8.72
C PRO A 444 -14.72 5.32 -9.61
N ILE A 445 -15.31 6.51 -9.54
CA ILE A 445 -16.21 7.03 -10.57
C ILE A 445 -15.39 7.94 -11.47
N TYR A 446 -15.42 7.68 -12.77
CA TYR A 446 -14.66 8.40 -13.78
C TYR A 446 -15.55 9.39 -14.51
N LEU A 447 -15.20 10.69 -14.46
CA LEU A 447 -15.93 11.73 -15.17
C LEU A 447 -15.11 12.24 -16.35
N THR A 448 -15.65 12.06 -17.56
CA THR A 448 -15.16 12.74 -18.76
C THR A 448 -15.84 14.10 -18.87
N TYR A 449 -15.06 15.18 -18.82
CA TYR A 449 -15.61 16.52 -18.88
C TYR A 449 -16.16 16.81 -20.27
N LYS A 450 -17.44 17.19 -20.33
CA LYS A 450 -18.08 17.68 -21.54
C LYS A 450 -18.95 18.90 -21.21
N PRO A 451 -18.62 20.10 -21.69
CA PRO A 451 -19.39 21.29 -21.38
C PRO A 451 -20.85 21.12 -21.85
N THR A 452 -21.80 21.58 -21.04
CA THR A 452 -23.21 21.61 -21.43
C THR A 452 -23.42 22.56 -22.62
N GLN A 453 -24.38 22.29 -23.50
CA GLN A 453 -24.65 23.12 -24.69
C GLN A 453 -24.94 24.60 -24.36
N GLN A 454 -25.37 24.91 -23.13
CA GLN A 454 -25.54 26.29 -22.65
C GLN A 454 -24.21 26.98 -22.29
N ALA A 455 -23.23 26.24 -21.76
CA ALA A 455 -21.90 26.76 -21.47
C ALA A 455 -21.03 26.88 -22.74
N ALA A 456 -21.24 26.02 -23.74
CA ALA A 456 -20.53 26.06 -25.02
C ALA A 456 -20.94 27.21 -25.95
N ALA A 457 -21.99 27.96 -25.60
CA ALA A 457 -22.52 29.09 -26.36
C ALA A 457 -22.13 30.46 -25.78
N GLN A 458 -21.38 30.47 -24.67
CA GLN A 458 -20.71 31.63 -24.09
C GLN A 458 -19.21 31.52 -24.36
#